data_AF-A0A951U408-F1
#
_entry.id   AF-A0A951U408-F1
#
_cell.length_a   1.000
_cell.length_b   1.000
_cell.length_c   1.000
_cell.angle_alpha   90.00
_cell.angle_beta   90.00
_cell.angle_gamma   90.00
#
_symmetry.space_group_name_H-M   'P 1'
#
loop_
_entity.id
_entity.type
_entity.pdbx_description
1 polymer ?
#
loop_
_entity_poly.entity_id
_entity_poly.type
_entity_poly.pdbx_seq_one_letter_code
_entity_poly.pdbx_strand_id
1 'polypeptide(L)'
;MLGFSLVASSTLARPAAEAPRLPRFAQASSPEFSDAGRPRRRQGGGSRGFCLIADKPPLTALVPDSSTGFTLAQSPSFWFYLPYDLTERHSVEFVLKDGQDNLVHRKTLAGNQTAAGIVNLRLPASVVLEMNQTYEWYLLVQCDAGNPERFVFVNGAIQRLERPELQQKLATLTLDAHADLYAAENLWYDALDSSATRLRDTPSNKVRKNWRTLLQSIGLGNLESQPILSCCVVE
;
A
#
# COMPACT_ATOMS: atom_id res chain seq x y z
N MET A 1 -3.95 78.87 46.83
CA MET A 1 -5.06 78.09 46.24
C MET A 1 -4.46 77.03 45.34
N LEU A 2 -4.83 75.79 45.56
CA LEU A 2 -4.22 74.56 45.06
C LEU A 2 -4.37 74.41 43.53
N GLY A 3 -3.27 74.10 42.84
CA GLY A 3 -3.27 73.63 41.46
C GLY A 3 -3.32 72.10 41.43
N PHE A 4 -4.36 71.54 40.81
CA PHE A 4 -4.46 70.12 40.48
C PHE A 4 -4.40 69.98 38.95
N SER A 5 -3.32 69.36 38.44
CA SER A 5 -3.24 68.89 37.06
C SER A 5 -3.78 67.48 36.98
N LEU A 6 -4.84 67.28 36.19
CA LEU A 6 -5.34 65.95 35.81
C LEU A 6 -4.42 65.35 34.75
N VAL A 7 -3.82 64.22 35.06
CA VAL A 7 -3.09 63.39 34.08
C VAL A 7 -4.09 62.39 33.48
N ALA A 8 -4.36 62.52 32.18
CA ALA A 8 -5.17 61.57 31.43
C ALA A 8 -4.29 60.39 30.98
N SER A 9 -4.44 59.24 31.61
CA SER A 9 -3.82 57.98 31.17
C SER A 9 -4.51 57.48 29.91
N SER A 10 -3.81 57.52 28.78
CA SER A 10 -4.22 56.90 27.53
C SER A 10 -3.69 55.46 27.48
N THR A 11 -4.58 54.49 27.63
CA THR A 11 -4.28 53.08 27.39
C THR A 11 -4.23 52.82 25.88
N LEU A 12 -3.02 52.67 25.33
CA LEU A 12 -2.81 52.16 23.97
C LEU A 12 -3.25 50.69 23.91
N ALA A 13 -4.40 50.44 23.26
CA ALA A 13 -4.82 49.10 22.90
C ALA A 13 -3.85 48.53 21.84
N ARG A 14 -3.20 47.41 22.16
CA ARG A 14 -2.38 46.64 21.22
C ARG A 14 -3.26 46.14 20.06
N PRO A 15 -2.82 46.25 18.79
CA PRO A 15 -3.51 45.58 17.70
C PRO A 15 -3.36 44.06 17.89
N ALA A 16 -4.48 43.35 17.80
CA ALA A 16 -4.47 41.89 17.76
C ALA A 16 -3.69 41.44 16.52
N ALA A 17 -2.67 40.61 16.71
CA ALA A 17 -1.92 40.01 15.62
C ALA A 17 -2.88 39.12 14.81
N GLU A 18 -3.09 39.46 13.54
CA GLU A 18 -3.88 38.65 12.62
C GLU A 18 -3.15 37.33 12.37
N ALA A 19 -3.78 36.22 12.75
CA ALA A 19 -3.21 34.89 12.58
C ALA A 19 -2.99 34.62 11.08
N PRO A 20 -1.84 34.03 10.68
CA PRO A 20 -1.58 33.73 9.28
C PRO A 20 -2.64 32.76 8.75
N ARG A 21 -3.39 33.19 7.73
CA ARG A 21 -4.33 32.34 7.01
C ARG A 21 -3.52 31.28 6.27
N LEU A 22 -3.57 30.05 6.77
CA LEU A 22 -3.00 28.90 6.07
C LEU A 22 -3.61 28.80 4.67
N PRO A 23 -2.81 28.56 3.62
CA PRO A 23 -3.34 28.42 2.28
C PRO A 23 -4.28 27.21 2.24
N ARG A 24 -5.50 27.43 1.74
CA ARG A 24 -6.47 26.38 1.43
C ARG A 24 -5.88 25.54 0.31
N PHE A 25 -5.23 24.43 0.65
CA PHE A 25 -4.84 23.43 -0.33
C PHE A 25 -6.12 23.04 -1.08
N ALA A 26 -6.14 23.31 -2.39
CA ALA A 26 -7.14 22.74 -3.27
C ALA A 26 -7.06 21.23 -3.09
N GLN A 27 -8.18 20.61 -2.72
CA GLN A 27 -8.31 19.15 -2.73
C GLN A 27 -8.08 18.72 -4.17
N ALA A 28 -6.86 18.33 -4.49
CA ALA A 28 -6.58 17.61 -5.71
C ALA A 28 -7.44 16.34 -5.68
N SER A 29 -8.37 16.22 -6.62
CA SER A 29 -9.17 15.00 -6.77
C SER A 29 -8.23 13.84 -7.06
N SER A 30 -8.23 12.81 -6.22
CA SER A 30 -7.49 11.57 -6.49
C SER A 30 -7.84 11.05 -7.89
N PRO A 31 -6.92 10.36 -8.58
CA PRO A 31 -7.20 9.78 -9.90
C PRO A 31 -8.49 8.94 -9.89
N GLU A 32 -9.34 9.14 -10.90
CA GLU A 32 -10.57 8.36 -11.05
C GLU A 32 -10.23 6.98 -11.63
N PHE A 33 -10.53 5.92 -10.88
CA PHE A 33 -10.32 4.52 -11.27
C PHE A 33 -11.62 3.84 -11.74
N SER A 34 -12.63 4.61 -12.14
CA SER A 34 -13.97 4.14 -12.52
C SER A 34 -14.04 3.45 -13.89
N ASP A 35 -12.93 3.40 -14.65
CA ASP A 35 -12.93 2.79 -15.98
C ASP A 35 -12.74 1.27 -15.93
N ALA A 36 -13.85 0.54 -16.11
CA ALA A 36 -13.83 -0.84 -16.54
C ALA A 36 -13.11 -0.95 -17.90
N GLY A 37 -11.96 -1.61 -17.93
CA GLY A 37 -11.17 -1.83 -19.15
C GLY A 37 -9.73 -1.34 -19.13
N ARG A 38 -9.23 -0.78 -18.02
CA ARG A 38 -7.79 -0.51 -17.88
C ARG A 38 -7.03 -1.83 -17.83
N PRO A 39 -5.99 -2.03 -18.67
CA PRO A 39 -5.20 -3.25 -18.63
C PRO A 39 -4.56 -3.39 -17.25
N ARG A 40 -4.48 -4.62 -16.75
CA ARG A 40 -3.83 -4.92 -15.47
C ARG A 40 -2.35 -4.55 -15.56
N ARG A 41 -1.86 -3.78 -14.59
CA ARG A 41 -0.49 -3.25 -14.52
C ARG A 41 0.19 -3.79 -13.28
N ARG A 42 0.96 -4.86 -13.49
CA ARG A 42 1.83 -5.43 -12.47
C ARG A 42 3.02 -4.52 -12.14
N GLN A 43 3.55 -3.83 -13.16
CA GLN A 43 4.65 -2.88 -13.05
C GLN A 43 4.13 -1.49 -13.44
N GLY A 44 4.49 -0.49 -12.64
CA GLY A 44 4.10 0.89 -12.87
C GLY A 44 4.70 1.41 -14.16
N GLY A 45 3.85 1.75 -15.14
CA GLY A 45 4.25 2.45 -16.35
C GLY A 45 4.45 3.95 -16.07
N GLY A 46 5.48 4.54 -16.66
CA GLY A 46 5.78 5.96 -16.52
C GLY A 46 4.75 6.85 -17.23
N SER A 47 3.93 7.56 -16.47
CA SER A 47 3.43 8.85 -16.94
C SER A 47 4.57 9.85 -16.82
N ARG A 48 4.70 10.74 -17.80
CA ARG A 48 5.85 11.64 -17.98
C ARG A 48 6.12 12.46 -16.70
N GLY A 49 7.21 12.16 -15.99
CA GLY A 49 7.77 13.02 -14.93
C GLY A 49 8.03 12.36 -13.56
N PHE A 50 9.29 12.47 -13.12
CA PHE A 50 9.79 12.55 -11.74
C PHE A 50 9.60 11.42 -10.71
N CYS A 51 8.78 10.38 -10.89
CA CYS A 51 8.83 9.21 -9.96
C CYS A 51 9.97 8.23 -10.26
N LEU A 52 10.50 8.25 -11.48
CA LEU A 52 11.40 7.20 -11.96
C LEU A 52 12.85 7.50 -11.52
N ILE A 53 13.39 6.63 -10.67
CA ILE A 53 14.84 6.51 -10.47
C ILE A 53 15.37 5.64 -11.61
N ALA A 54 16.26 6.18 -12.45
CA ALA A 54 16.68 5.60 -13.72
C ALA A 54 17.36 4.21 -13.65
N ASP A 55 17.65 3.69 -12.45
CA ASP A 55 18.45 2.46 -12.26
C ASP A 55 17.77 1.42 -11.34
N LYS A 56 16.48 1.57 -11.05
CA LYS A 56 15.73 0.63 -10.19
C LYS A 56 14.51 0.04 -10.92
N PRO A 57 14.09 -1.19 -10.58
CA PRO A 57 12.82 -1.72 -11.10
C PRO A 57 11.68 -0.75 -10.78
N PRO A 58 10.63 -0.65 -11.61
CA PRO A 58 9.50 0.23 -11.32
C PRO A 58 8.75 -0.22 -10.05
N LEU A 59 7.84 0.63 -9.56
CA LEU A 59 6.81 0.20 -8.60
C LEU A 59 6.21 -1.11 -9.10
N THR A 60 6.27 -2.16 -8.28
CA THR A 60 5.89 -3.51 -8.73
C THR A 60 4.97 -4.15 -7.72
N ALA A 61 3.82 -4.65 -8.18
CA ALA A 61 2.98 -5.54 -7.39
C ALA A 61 3.52 -6.96 -7.43
N LEU A 62 3.67 -7.58 -6.26
CA LEU A 62 4.11 -8.97 -6.14
C LEU A 62 2.92 -9.90 -6.36
N VAL A 63 2.36 -9.89 -7.57
CA VAL A 63 1.28 -10.78 -8.02
C VAL A 63 1.70 -11.53 -9.28
N PRO A 64 1.06 -12.66 -9.66
CA PRO A 64 1.35 -13.34 -10.92
C PRO A 64 1.01 -12.47 -12.14
N ASP A 65 1.54 -12.81 -13.32
CA ASP A 65 1.26 -12.06 -14.56
C ASP A 65 -0.21 -12.12 -15.00
N SER A 66 -0.93 -13.18 -14.64
CA SER A 66 -2.39 -13.26 -14.80
C SER A 66 -3.12 -12.17 -14.00
N SER A 67 -2.43 -11.53 -13.05
CA SER A 67 -2.85 -10.43 -12.16
C SER A 67 -4.10 -10.69 -11.30
N THR A 68 -4.72 -11.88 -11.41
CA THR A 68 -5.71 -12.40 -10.46
C THR A 68 -5.01 -13.40 -9.57
N GLY A 69 -5.09 -13.23 -8.25
CA GLY A 69 -4.69 -14.23 -7.28
C GLY A 69 -5.86 -14.65 -6.37
N PHE A 70 -5.69 -15.78 -5.70
CA PHE A 70 -6.69 -16.29 -4.77
C PHE A 70 -6.21 -16.17 -3.33
N THR A 71 -7.17 -16.10 -2.40
CA THR A 71 -6.89 -16.14 -0.98
C THR A 71 -7.89 -16.95 -0.16
N LEU A 72 -7.48 -17.49 0.99
CA LEU A 72 -8.42 -17.98 2.01
C LEU A 72 -8.68 -16.94 3.10
N ALA A 73 -7.76 -15.99 3.28
CA ALA A 73 -7.88 -14.94 4.28
C ALA A 73 -9.10 -14.06 4.03
N GLN A 74 -9.86 -13.82 5.10
CA GLN A 74 -11.00 -12.90 5.07
C GLN A 74 -10.58 -11.44 4.94
N SER A 75 -9.41 -11.10 5.48
CA SER A 75 -8.80 -9.78 5.44
C SER A 75 -7.32 -9.96 5.02
N PRO A 76 -7.05 -10.06 3.70
CA PRO A 76 -5.73 -10.39 3.17
C PRO A 76 -4.72 -9.25 3.27
N SER A 77 -3.46 -9.58 2.99
CA SER A 77 -2.36 -8.64 2.81
C SER A 77 -1.93 -8.57 1.34
N PHE A 78 -1.65 -7.35 0.89
CA PHE A 78 -1.13 -7.04 -0.43
C PHE A 78 0.34 -6.65 -0.32
N TRP A 79 1.16 -7.05 -1.29
CA TRP A 79 2.61 -6.91 -1.21
C TRP A 79 3.15 -6.21 -2.45
N PHE A 80 4.05 -5.25 -2.22
CA PHE A 80 4.55 -4.34 -3.25
C PHE A 80 6.04 -4.09 -3.08
N TYR A 81 6.74 -3.87 -4.19
CA TYR A 81 8.09 -3.34 -4.20
C TYR A 81 8.06 -1.84 -4.50
N LEU A 82 8.57 -1.06 -3.55
CA LEU A 82 8.83 0.37 -3.67
C LEU A 82 10.29 0.60 -4.07
N PRO A 83 10.57 1.16 -5.26
CA PRO A 83 11.95 1.40 -5.67
C PRO A 83 12.58 2.66 -5.09
N TYR A 84 11.81 3.55 -4.49
CA TYR A 84 12.29 4.83 -3.98
C TYR A 84 11.83 5.04 -2.54
N ASP A 85 12.61 5.86 -1.83
CA ASP A 85 12.25 6.27 -0.48
C ASP A 85 11.05 7.22 -0.56
N LEU A 86 10.02 6.93 0.21
CA LEU A 86 8.90 7.83 0.41
C LEU A 86 9.29 8.87 1.46
N THR A 87 8.93 10.11 1.16
CA THR A 87 9.10 11.29 2.01
C THR A 87 7.75 11.98 2.19
N GLU A 88 7.66 13.01 3.01
CA GLU A 88 6.43 13.80 3.20
C GLU A 88 5.85 14.41 1.92
N ARG A 89 6.66 14.53 0.85
CA ARG A 89 6.21 14.96 -0.49
C ARG A 89 5.42 13.89 -1.27
N HIS A 90 5.44 12.65 -0.79
CA HIS A 90 4.77 11.51 -1.41
C HIS A 90 3.54 11.13 -0.60
N SER A 91 2.52 10.62 -1.29
CA SER A 91 1.41 9.89 -0.67
C SER A 91 1.20 8.57 -1.39
N VAL A 92 0.75 7.57 -0.64
CA VAL A 92 0.37 6.27 -1.17
C VAL A 92 -1.12 6.10 -0.98
N GLU A 93 -1.85 5.78 -2.05
CA GLU A 93 -3.29 5.50 -1.96
C GLU A 93 -3.53 4.04 -2.33
N PHE A 94 -4.20 3.31 -1.45
CA PHE A 94 -4.72 1.99 -1.73
C PHE A 94 -6.22 2.07 -1.92
N VAL A 95 -6.71 1.48 -3.00
CA VAL A 95 -8.14 1.42 -3.34
C VAL A 95 -8.52 -0.03 -3.58
N LEU A 96 -9.62 -0.47 -3.01
CA LEU A 96 -10.25 -1.77 -3.24
C LEU A 96 -11.69 -1.55 -3.69
N LYS A 97 -12.09 -2.23 -4.76
CA LYS A 97 -13.43 -2.19 -5.33
C LYS A 97 -13.98 -3.59 -5.53
N ASP A 98 -15.29 -3.74 -5.48
CA ASP A 98 -15.97 -5.00 -5.80
C ASP A 98 -16.14 -5.19 -7.32
N GLY A 99 -16.70 -6.33 -7.73
CA GLY A 99 -16.97 -6.64 -9.14
C GLY A 99 -18.02 -5.75 -9.82
N GLN A 100 -18.66 -4.84 -9.09
CA GLN A 100 -19.60 -3.85 -9.61
C GLN A 100 -18.98 -2.44 -9.61
N ASP A 101 -17.67 -2.32 -9.41
CA ASP A 101 -16.91 -1.07 -9.28
C ASP A 101 -17.27 -0.22 -8.04
N ASN A 102 -18.01 -0.78 -7.07
CA ASN A 102 -18.30 -0.06 -5.84
C ASN A 102 -17.04 0.03 -4.97
N LEU A 103 -16.83 1.19 -4.34
CA LEU A 103 -15.73 1.37 -3.42
C LEU A 103 -15.94 0.53 -2.14
N VAL A 104 -15.03 -0.42 -1.89
CA VAL A 104 -15.02 -1.26 -0.69
C VAL A 104 -14.09 -0.68 0.37
N HIS A 105 -12.90 -0.25 -0.05
CA HIS A 105 -11.93 0.34 0.86
C HIS A 105 -11.06 1.37 0.14
N ARG A 106 -10.73 2.46 0.84
CA ARG A 106 -9.73 3.45 0.41
C ARG A 106 -8.92 3.88 1.62
N LYS A 107 -7.60 3.88 1.48
CA LYS A 107 -6.68 4.40 2.49
C LYS A 107 -5.61 5.23 1.82
N THR A 108 -5.37 6.43 2.36
CA THR A 108 -4.22 7.25 2.02
C THR A 108 -3.22 7.19 3.15
N LEU A 109 -1.97 6.89 2.81
CA LEU A 109 -0.84 6.87 3.72
C LEU A 109 0.11 8.00 3.30
N ALA A 110 0.49 8.83 4.27
CA ALA A 110 1.58 9.77 4.04
C ALA A 110 2.88 8.98 3.85
N GLY A 111 3.74 9.44 2.94
CA GLY A 111 5.05 8.82 2.66
C GLY A 111 6.07 9.05 3.78
N ASN A 112 5.68 8.90 5.05
CA ASN A 112 6.51 9.23 6.20
C ASN A 112 7.72 8.28 6.30
N GLN A 113 8.83 8.65 5.66
CA GLN A 113 10.14 8.00 5.75
C GLN A 113 10.11 6.47 5.54
N THR A 114 9.31 6.00 4.57
CA THR A 114 9.35 4.60 4.15
C THR A 114 10.53 4.41 3.21
N ALA A 115 11.51 3.60 3.59
CA ALA A 115 12.64 3.28 2.73
C ALA A 115 12.21 2.50 1.47
N ALA A 116 13.06 2.47 0.45
CA ALA A 116 12.91 1.57 -0.68
C ALA A 116 13.01 0.10 -0.23
N GLY A 117 12.11 -0.75 -0.73
CA GLY A 117 12.03 -2.15 -0.33
C GLY A 117 10.67 -2.79 -0.61
N ILE A 118 10.49 -3.98 -0.09
CA ILE A 118 9.24 -4.75 -0.16
C ILE A 118 8.39 -4.40 1.06
N VAL A 119 7.17 -3.94 0.82
CA VAL A 119 6.21 -3.51 1.83
C VAL A 119 4.93 -4.31 1.72
N ASN A 120 4.19 -4.39 2.82
CA ASN A 120 2.84 -4.94 2.83
C ASN A 120 1.80 -3.89 3.21
N LEU A 121 0.58 -4.09 2.72
CA LEU A 121 -0.63 -3.41 3.16
C LEU A 121 -1.64 -4.46 3.56
N ARG A 122 -1.99 -4.50 4.84
CA ARG A 122 -3.01 -5.41 5.37
C ARG A 122 -4.36 -4.70 5.37
N LEU A 123 -5.41 -5.37 4.94
CA LEU A 123 -6.75 -4.83 5.16
C LEU A 123 -7.07 -4.81 6.65
N PRO A 124 -7.79 -3.79 7.14
CA PRO A 124 -8.25 -3.82 8.52
C PRO A 124 -9.25 -4.96 8.70
N ALA A 125 -9.34 -5.51 9.91
CA ALA A 125 -10.24 -6.63 10.22
C ALA A 125 -11.73 -6.30 9.97
N SER A 126 -12.09 -5.01 9.91
CA SER A 126 -13.42 -4.52 9.57
C SER A 126 -13.76 -4.63 8.07
N VAL A 127 -12.76 -4.80 7.20
CA VAL A 127 -12.94 -5.02 5.77
C VAL A 127 -12.76 -6.51 5.50
N VAL A 128 -13.88 -7.18 5.22
CA VAL A 128 -13.94 -8.61 4.95
C VAL A 128 -14.29 -8.82 3.48
N LEU A 129 -13.51 -9.65 2.79
CA LEU A 129 -13.83 -10.08 1.43
C LEU A 129 -14.88 -11.18 1.48
N GLU A 130 -15.92 -11.04 0.66
CA GLU A 130 -16.95 -12.05 0.48
C GLU A 130 -16.41 -13.26 -0.29
N MET A 131 -16.96 -14.43 0.03
CA MET A 131 -16.58 -15.68 -0.64
C MET A 131 -16.95 -15.64 -2.11
N ASN A 132 -16.03 -16.12 -2.95
CA ASN A 132 -16.18 -16.24 -4.39
C ASN A 132 -16.48 -14.92 -5.12
N GLN A 133 -16.31 -13.76 -4.47
CA GLN A 133 -16.38 -12.45 -5.12
C GLN A 133 -14.98 -11.98 -5.52
N THR A 134 -14.85 -11.52 -6.76
CA THR A 134 -13.62 -10.87 -7.25
C THR A 134 -13.64 -9.40 -6.89
N TYR A 135 -12.53 -8.92 -6.35
CA TYR A 135 -12.26 -7.53 -6.07
C TYR A 135 -11.09 -7.04 -6.91
N GLU A 136 -11.14 -5.79 -7.33
CA GLU A 136 -10.02 -5.09 -7.94
C GLU A 136 -9.36 -4.19 -6.93
N TRP A 137 -8.03 -4.17 -6.93
CA TRP A 137 -7.26 -3.27 -6.09
C TRP A 137 -6.28 -2.44 -6.91
N TYR A 138 -5.98 -1.25 -6.41
CA TYR A 138 -5.05 -0.29 -6.98
C TYR A 138 -4.13 0.20 -5.88
N LEU A 139 -2.84 0.26 -6.17
CA LEU A 139 -1.87 0.99 -5.37
C LEU A 139 -1.32 2.14 -6.20
N LEU A 140 -1.49 3.35 -5.70
CA LEU A 140 -0.94 4.56 -6.29
C LEU A 140 0.16 5.10 -5.41
N VAL A 141 1.15 5.70 -6.05
CA VAL A 141 2.10 6.57 -5.38
C VAL A 141 2.14 7.91 -6.08
N GLN A 142 1.78 8.96 -5.35
CA GLN A 142 1.86 10.34 -5.78
C GLN A 142 3.31 10.81 -5.68
N CYS A 143 3.87 11.22 -6.80
CA CYS A 143 5.29 11.59 -6.93
C CYS A 143 5.55 13.05 -6.51
N ASP A 144 4.53 13.89 -6.68
CA ASP A 144 4.65 15.33 -6.52
C ASP A 144 3.37 15.85 -5.87
N ALA A 145 3.46 16.25 -4.58
CA ALA A 145 2.33 16.83 -3.86
C ALA A 145 1.78 18.11 -4.53
N GLY A 146 2.58 18.80 -5.35
CA GLY A 146 2.17 19.99 -6.10
C GLY A 146 1.51 19.69 -7.44
N ASN A 147 1.54 18.45 -7.93
CA ASN A 147 0.93 18.08 -9.20
C ASN A 147 0.27 16.68 -9.14
N PRO A 148 -1.06 16.60 -8.94
CA PRO A 148 -1.78 15.34 -8.78
C PRO A 148 -1.80 14.44 -10.01
N GLU A 149 -1.43 14.94 -11.18
CA GLU A 149 -1.34 14.13 -12.40
C GLU A 149 -0.05 13.29 -12.46
N ARG A 150 0.91 13.57 -11.56
CA ARG A 150 2.18 12.84 -11.45
C ARG A 150 2.09 11.72 -10.43
N PHE A 151 1.58 10.58 -10.87
CA PHE A 151 1.55 9.36 -10.09
C PHE A 151 2.05 8.16 -10.90
N VAL A 152 2.51 7.15 -10.17
CA VAL A 152 2.68 5.79 -10.69
C VAL A 152 1.70 4.88 -9.97
N PHE A 153 1.21 3.85 -10.66
CA PHE A 153 0.28 2.91 -10.04
C PHE A 153 0.48 1.50 -10.57
N VAL A 154 0.07 0.55 -9.73
CA VAL A 154 -0.06 -0.87 -10.05
C VAL A 154 -1.44 -1.34 -9.62
N ASN A 155 -1.97 -2.36 -10.28
CA ASN A 155 -3.28 -2.92 -9.97
C ASN A 155 -3.34 -4.42 -10.22
N GLY A 156 -4.35 -5.05 -9.64
CA GLY A 156 -4.62 -6.47 -9.80
C GLY A 156 -5.97 -6.84 -9.22
N ALA A 157 -6.22 -8.14 -9.15
CA ALA A 157 -7.46 -8.70 -8.65
C ALA A 157 -7.20 -9.77 -7.60
N ILE A 158 -8.15 -9.89 -6.68
CA ILE A 158 -8.15 -10.88 -5.61
C ILE A 158 -9.55 -11.51 -5.51
N GLN A 159 -9.60 -12.81 -5.26
CA GLN A 159 -10.84 -13.51 -4.93
C GLN A 159 -10.62 -14.38 -3.71
N ARG A 160 -11.52 -14.26 -2.73
CA ARG A 160 -11.52 -15.14 -1.56
C ARG A 160 -12.23 -16.44 -1.92
N LEU A 161 -11.58 -17.57 -1.66
CA LEU A 161 -12.15 -18.89 -1.93
C LEU A 161 -12.66 -19.55 -0.65
N GLU A 162 -13.72 -20.33 -0.79
CA GLU A 162 -14.19 -21.23 0.25
C GLU A 162 -13.61 -22.64 0.03
N ARG A 163 -12.67 -23.03 0.90
CA ARG A 163 -11.97 -24.34 0.84
C ARG A 163 -11.83 -24.95 2.24
N PRO A 164 -12.92 -25.45 2.85
CA PRO A 164 -12.91 -25.95 4.23
C PRO A 164 -11.92 -27.10 4.45
N GLU A 165 -11.70 -27.94 3.44
CA GLU A 165 -10.75 -29.04 3.47
C GLU A 165 -9.30 -28.55 3.61
N LEU A 166 -8.96 -27.41 2.99
CA LEU A 166 -7.64 -26.80 3.13
C LEU A 166 -7.47 -26.16 4.50
N GLN A 167 -8.51 -25.52 5.04
CA GLN A 167 -8.47 -24.93 6.39
C GLN A 167 -8.23 -26.00 7.47
N GLN A 168 -8.89 -27.17 7.35
CA GLN A 168 -8.65 -28.31 8.24
C GLN A 168 -7.21 -28.83 8.13
N LYS A 169 -6.68 -28.93 6.90
CA LYS A 169 -5.29 -29.34 6.67
C LYS A 169 -4.31 -28.35 7.30
N LEU A 170 -4.50 -27.05 7.09
CA LEU A 170 -3.66 -25.98 7.67
C LEU A 170 -3.62 -26.02 9.20
N ALA A 171 -4.73 -26.34 9.87
CA ALA A 171 -4.79 -26.46 11.32
C ALA A 171 -3.87 -27.56 11.90
N THR A 172 -3.47 -28.53 11.08
CA THR A 172 -2.57 -29.63 11.48
C THR A 172 -1.12 -29.42 11.09
N LEU A 173 -0.86 -28.45 10.20
CA LEU A 173 0.47 -28.19 9.66
C LEU A 173 1.23 -27.16 10.51
N THR A 174 2.55 -27.28 10.51
CA THR A 174 3.43 -26.24 11.02
C THR A 174 3.33 -24.99 10.14
N LEU A 175 3.58 -23.82 10.72
CA LEU A 175 3.63 -22.55 9.97
C LEU A 175 4.60 -22.62 8.78
N ASP A 176 5.67 -23.39 8.93
CA ASP A 176 6.64 -23.67 7.88
C ASP A 176 6.03 -24.30 6.62
N ALA A 177 5.07 -25.19 6.81
CA ALA A 177 4.42 -25.94 5.74
C ALA A 177 3.19 -25.21 5.16
N HIS A 178 2.71 -24.14 5.81
CA HIS A 178 1.60 -23.33 5.30
C HIS A 178 1.95 -22.67 3.97
N ALA A 179 3.11 -22.00 3.88
CA ALA A 179 3.56 -21.35 2.65
C ALA A 179 3.63 -22.31 1.45
N ASP A 180 4.17 -23.51 1.67
CA ASP A 180 4.31 -24.55 0.63
C ASP A 180 2.92 -25.06 0.20
N LEU A 181 1.99 -25.26 1.14
CA LEU A 181 0.61 -25.66 0.82
C LEU A 181 -0.14 -24.56 0.05
N TYR A 182 -0.06 -23.31 0.49
CA TYR A 182 -0.70 -22.20 -0.19
C TYR A 182 -0.22 -22.06 -1.63
N ALA A 183 1.10 -22.17 -1.84
CA ALA A 183 1.68 -22.11 -3.19
C ALA A 183 1.19 -23.28 -4.07
N ALA A 184 1.12 -24.50 -3.53
CA ALA A 184 0.63 -25.67 -4.26
C ALA A 184 -0.86 -25.57 -4.64
N GLU A 185 -1.67 -24.90 -3.82
CA GLU A 185 -3.11 -24.70 -4.02
C GLU A 185 -3.45 -23.42 -4.79
N ASN A 186 -2.46 -22.73 -5.35
CA ASN A 186 -2.61 -21.44 -6.06
C ASN A 186 -3.22 -20.30 -5.20
N LEU A 187 -3.07 -20.37 -3.88
CA LEU A 187 -3.49 -19.34 -2.92
C LEU A 187 -2.40 -18.28 -2.80
N TRP A 188 -2.19 -17.54 -3.90
CA TRP A 188 -1.04 -16.65 -4.09
C TRP A 188 -0.85 -15.64 -2.94
N TYR A 189 -1.92 -14.97 -2.51
CA TYR A 189 -1.81 -13.93 -1.49
C TYR A 189 -1.39 -14.51 -0.14
N ASP A 190 -1.93 -15.68 0.25
CA ASP A 190 -1.56 -16.37 1.49
C ASP A 190 -0.14 -16.95 1.40
N ALA A 191 0.25 -17.51 0.25
CA ALA A 191 1.59 -18.03 0.03
C ALA A 191 2.65 -16.95 0.18
N LEU A 192 2.38 -15.78 -0.40
CA LEU A 192 3.28 -14.63 -0.35
C LEU A 192 3.34 -14.02 1.05
N ASP A 193 2.20 -13.81 1.71
CA ASP A 193 2.15 -13.26 3.07
C ASP A 193 2.88 -14.15 4.07
N SER A 194 2.62 -15.47 4.01
CA SER A 194 3.29 -16.46 4.85
C SER A 194 4.80 -16.49 4.60
N SER A 195 5.23 -16.49 3.33
CA SER A 195 6.65 -16.53 2.96
C SER A 195 7.40 -15.27 3.35
N ALA A 196 6.83 -14.09 3.09
CA ALA A 196 7.45 -12.80 3.39
C ALA A 196 7.53 -12.54 4.89
N THR A 197 6.44 -12.82 5.64
CA THR A 197 6.41 -12.74 7.11
C THR A 197 7.49 -13.64 7.71
N ARG A 198 7.61 -14.87 7.21
CA ARG A 198 8.61 -15.81 7.72
C ARG A 198 10.05 -15.40 7.37
N LEU A 199 10.29 -14.85 6.19
CA LEU A 199 11.59 -14.31 5.81
C LEU A 199 11.99 -13.14 6.71
N ARG A 200 11.04 -12.29 7.09
CA ARG A 200 11.25 -11.18 8.03
C ARG A 200 11.52 -11.66 9.46
N ASP A 201 10.68 -12.56 9.97
CA ASP A 201 10.64 -12.89 11.39
C ASP A 201 11.60 -14.03 11.78
N THR A 202 11.90 -14.96 10.86
CA THR A 202 12.77 -16.12 11.14
C THR A 202 13.59 -16.52 9.90
N PRO A 203 14.52 -15.67 9.43
CA PRO A 203 15.29 -15.93 8.23
C PRO A 203 16.23 -17.13 8.38
N SER A 204 16.15 -18.07 7.44
CA SER A 204 17.09 -19.21 7.30
C SER A 204 17.44 -19.43 5.82
N ASN A 205 18.46 -20.25 5.53
CA ASN A 205 18.82 -20.59 4.15
C ASN A 205 17.65 -21.25 3.39
N LYS A 206 16.87 -22.11 4.08
CA LYS A 206 15.67 -22.73 3.51
C LYS A 206 14.60 -21.68 3.20
N VAL A 207 14.30 -20.78 4.14
CA VAL A 207 13.29 -19.72 3.95
C VAL A 207 13.68 -18.77 2.82
N ARG A 208 14.94 -18.32 2.76
CA ARG A 208 15.45 -17.49 1.64
C ARG A 208 15.35 -18.19 0.30
N LYS A 209 15.62 -19.51 0.26
CA LYS A 209 15.47 -20.31 -0.96
C LYS A 209 14.01 -20.40 -1.40
N ASN A 210 13.09 -20.67 -0.47
CA ASN A 210 11.65 -20.73 -0.79
C ASN A 210 11.13 -19.38 -1.29
N TRP A 211 11.51 -18.27 -0.65
CA TRP A 211 11.19 -16.91 -1.09
C TRP A 211 11.66 -16.64 -2.52
N ARG A 212 12.93 -16.94 -2.82
CA ARG A 212 13.48 -16.86 -4.17
C ARG A 212 12.64 -17.67 -5.16
N THR A 213 12.38 -18.94 -4.86
CA THR A 213 11.63 -19.82 -5.77
C THR A 213 10.22 -19.27 -6.04
N LEU A 214 9.55 -18.75 -5.01
CA LEU A 214 8.21 -18.16 -5.13
C LEU A 214 8.22 -16.92 -6.03
N LEU A 215 9.19 -16.02 -5.89
CA LEU A 215 9.28 -14.85 -6.77
C LEU A 215 9.71 -15.24 -8.20
N GLN A 216 10.60 -16.22 -8.36
CA GLN A 216 11.04 -16.71 -9.66
C GLN A 216 9.90 -17.37 -10.45
N SER A 217 8.99 -18.08 -9.78
CA SER A 217 7.86 -18.75 -10.46
C SER A 217 6.91 -17.76 -11.17
N ILE A 218 6.93 -16.50 -10.74
CA ILE A 218 6.18 -15.40 -11.35
C ILE A 218 7.08 -14.40 -12.08
N GLY A 219 8.37 -14.71 -12.32
CA GLY A 219 9.27 -13.81 -13.04
C GLY A 219 9.75 -12.56 -12.29
N LEU A 220 9.60 -12.51 -10.95
CA LEU A 220 10.13 -11.42 -10.09
C LEU A 220 11.40 -11.83 -9.33
N GLY A 221 12.16 -12.79 -9.86
CA GLY A 221 13.40 -13.25 -9.22
C GLY A 221 14.42 -12.13 -8.96
N ASN A 222 14.38 -11.04 -9.73
CA ASN A 222 15.21 -9.86 -9.53
C ASN A 222 14.93 -9.12 -8.20
N LEU A 223 13.80 -9.39 -7.55
CA LEU A 223 13.42 -8.78 -6.27
C LEU A 223 13.79 -9.64 -5.06
N GLU A 224 14.37 -10.83 -5.24
CA GLU A 224 14.63 -11.80 -4.16
C GLU A 224 15.51 -11.29 -3.01
N SER A 225 16.36 -10.32 -3.30
CA SER A 225 17.33 -9.74 -2.36
C SER A 225 16.90 -8.40 -1.78
N GLN A 226 15.74 -7.86 -2.19
CA GLN A 226 15.24 -6.59 -1.68
C GLN A 226 14.82 -6.74 -0.20
N PRO A 227 15.04 -5.71 0.63
CA PRO A 227 14.68 -5.78 2.05
C PRO A 227 13.16 -5.84 2.22
N ILE A 228 12.68 -6.70 3.12
CA ILE A 228 11.29 -6.68 3.58
C ILE A 228 11.21 -5.69 4.74
N LEU A 229 10.40 -4.65 4.58
CA LEU A 229 10.25 -3.59 5.56
C LEU A 229 9.15 -3.95 6.57
N SER A 230 9.32 -3.50 7.80
CA SER A 230 8.36 -3.70 8.90
C SER A 230 7.25 -2.64 8.94
N CYS A 231 7.31 -1.63 8.05
CA CYS A 231 6.41 -0.48 8.09
C CYS A 231 5.09 -0.72 7.37
N CYS A 232 4.08 0.05 7.82
CA CYS A 232 2.71 0.12 7.30
C CYS A 232 1.80 -1.03 7.73
N VAL A 233 1.74 -1.33 9.03
CA VAL A 233 0.50 -1.90 9.58
C VAL A 233 -0.57 -0.83 9.41
N VAL A 234 -1.48 -1.07 8.46
CA VAL A 234 -2.70 -0.30 8.32
C VAL A 234 -3.57 -0.64 9.54
N GLU A 235 -3.44 0.13 10.61
CA GLU A 235 -4.53 0.28 11.58
C GLU A 235 -5.63 1.19 10.99
#